data_AF-A0A1S2CC27-F1
#
_entry.id   AF-A0A1S2CC27-F1
#
_cell.length_a   1.000
_cell.length_b   1.000
_cell.length_c   1.000
_cell.angle_alpha   90.00
_cell.angle_beta   90.00
_cell.angle_gamma   90.00
#
_symmetry.space_group_name_H-M   'P 1'
#
loop_
_entity.id
_entity.type
_entity.pdbx_description
1 polymer ?
#
loop_
_entity_poly.entity_id
_entity_poly.type
_entity_poly.pdbx_seq_one_letter_code
_entity_poly.pdbx_strand_id
1 'polypeptide(L)'
;MIKKLVILSIVFCSSVLSGGCSLAGTPKWDRPVTYNARVAVPRHYDAWVKPLQFEATGERAWWWPVGITGCCWKSPGTGGGELAPMPDYVHITWFSFAEQQSYTRLVHIPDPEALRERMEQPAPVHKWGKLHNLPRYNLVFGLAPGGTVVLWIMNWGETAIEVGRYKAVKIDTHPEYYEKRTERYLSDNGAYLKEHGLQLDRW
;
A
#
# COMPACT_ATOMS: atom_id res chain seq x y z
N MET A 1 -41.52 73.51 -4.90
CA MET A 1 -40.94 72.34 -5.60
C MET A 1 -40.07 71.56 -4.61
N ILE A 2 -40.66 70.57 -3.93
CA ILE A 2 -40.00 69.79 -2.88
C ILE A 2 -39.35 68.56 -3.54
N LYS A 3 -38.02 68.52 -3.54
CA LYS A 3 -37.25 67.33 -3.93
C LYS A 3 -37.14 66.41 -2.73
N LYS A 4 -37.80 65.24 -2.77
CA LYS A 4 -37.62 64.17 -1.78
C LYS A 4 -36.29 63.47 -2.05
N LEU A 5 -35.39 63.52 -1.07
CA LEU A 5 -34.12 62.79 -1.07
C LEU A 5 -34.40 61.37 -0.53
N VAL A 6 -34.23 60.35 -1.36
CA VAL A 6 -34.33 58.94 -0.94
C VAL A 6 -32.90 58.46 -0.68
N ILE A 7 -32.56 58.25 0.60
CA ILE A 7 -31.28 57.68 1.03
C ILE A 7 -31.45 56.16 1.08
N LEU A 8 -30.82 55.47 0.14
CA LEU A 8 -30.79 54.00 0.07
C LEU A 8 -29.57 53.51 0.86
N SER A 9 -29.80 53.05 2.10
CA SER A 9 -28.75 52.48 2.95
C SER A 9 -28.38 51.07 2.47
N ILE A 10 -27.28 50.94 1.73
CA ILE A 10 -26.71 49.64 1.31
C ILE A 10 -25.91 49.07 2.48
N VAL A 11 -26.44 48.02 3.10
CA VAL A 11 -25.75 47.22 4.12
C VAL A 11 -24.72 46.34 3.42
N PHE A 12 -23.44 46.73 3.50
CA PHE A 12 -22.32 45.95 2.98
C PHE A 12 -22.00 44.83 3.99
N CYS A 13 -22.59 43.65 3.78
CA CYS A 13 -22.33 42.46 4.58
C CYS A 13 -21.00 41.85 4.12
N SER A 14 -19.91 42.27 4.75
CA SER A 14 -18.56 41.75 4.52
C SER A 14 -18.46 40.31 5.02
N SER A 15 -18.75 39.32 4.17
CA SER A 15 -18.48 37.91 4.44
C SER A 15 -16.97 37.65 4.36
N VAL A 16 -16.30 37.79 5.50
CA VAL A 16 -14.94 37.31 5.72
C VAL A 16 -14.98 35.77 5.71
N LEU A 17 -14.83 35.18 4.52
CA LEU A 17 -14.50 33.77 4.36
C LEU A 17 -13.00 33.59 4.62
N SER A 18 -12.59 33.75 5.87
CA SER A 18 -11.35 33.17 6.37
C SER A 18 -11.61 31.69 6.66
N GLY A 19 -11.80 30.92 5.59
CA GLY A 19 -11.69 29.46 5.65
C GLY A 19 -10.22 29.12 5.78
N GLY A 20 -9.69 29.20 7.01
CA GLY A 20 -8.37 28.67 7.31
C GLY A 20 -8.34 27.21 6.91
N CYS A 21 -7.45 26.85 5.99
CA CYS A 21 -6.95 25.50 5.90
C CYS A 21 -6.36 25.19 7.27
N SER A 22 -7.13 24.53 8.13
CA SER A 22 -6.59 23.85 9.29
C SER A 22 -5.61 22.81 8.73
N LEU A 23 -4.33 23.16 8.70
CA LEU A 23 -3.25 22.19 8.75
C LEU A 23 -3.53 21.36 10.00
N ALA A 24 -4.24 20.25 9.83
CA ALA A 24 -4.37 19.25 10.86
C ALA A 24 -2.92 18.82 11.17
N GLY A 25 -2.39 19.28 12.30
CA GLY A 25 -1.02 18.94 12.70
C GLY A 25 -0.83 17.44 12.72
N THR A 26 0.41 16.99 12.53
CA THR A 26 0.75 15.57 12.62
C THR A 26 0.28 15.02 13.98
N PRO A 27 -0.52 13.93 13.99
CA PRO A 27 -0.96 13.30 15.23
C PRO A 27 0.25 12.94 16.10
N LYS A 28 0.20 13.27 17.40
CA LYS A 28 1.20 12.80 18.36
C LYS A 28 0.77 11.47 18.93
N TRP A 29 1.62 10.46 18.81
CA TRP A 29 1.40 9.13 19.39
C TRP A 29 2.15 8.98 20.71
N ASP A 30 1.55 8.26 21.66
CA ASP A 30 2.16 7.99 22.97
C ASP A 30 3.45 7.17 22.88
N ARG A 31 3.69 6.50 21.74
CA ARG A 31 4.87 5.68 21.48
C ARG A 31 5.41 5.96 20.08
N PRO A 32 6.74 5.80 19.88
CA PRO A 32 7.32 5.85 18.54
C PRO A 32 6.63 4.87 17.60
N VAL A 33 6.37 5.32 16.37
CA VAL A 33 5.74 4.52 15.31
C VAL A 33 6.85 3.96 14.43
N THR A 34 6.86 2.64 14.25
CA THR A 34 7.75 1.97 13.29
C THR A 34 6.99 1.71 12.00
N TYR A 35 7.48 2.26 10.90
CA TYR A 35 6.91 2.07 9.57
C TYR A 35 7.52 0.86 8.88
N ASN A 36 6.68 0.06 8.22
CA ASN A 36 7.11 -1.21 7.63
C ASN A 36 6.63 -1.34 6.19
N ALA A 37 7.48 -1.86 5.32
CA ALA A 37 7.05 -2.47 4.08
C ALA A 37 6.53 -3.88 4.37
N ARG A 38 5.46 -4.27 3.68
CA ARG A 38 4.94 -5.63 3.73
C ARG A 38 4.60 -6.12 2.33
N VAL A 39 4.55 -7.44 2.14
CA VAL A 39 4.12 -8.02 0.87
C VAL A 39 2.93 -8.93 1.12
N ALA A 40 1.91 -8.80 0.28
CA ALA A 40 0.70 -9.61 0.35
C ALA A 40 0.31 -10.11 -1.04
N VAL A 41 -0.27 -11.31 -1.08
CA VAL A 41 -0.84 -11.91 -2.30
C VAL A 41 -2.32 -12.24 -2.07
N PRO A 42 -3.16 -12.32 -3.12
CA PRO A 42 -4.50 -12.84 -2.97
C PRO A 42 -4.49 -14.32 -2.58
N ARG A 43 -5.57 -14.79 -1.97
CA ARG A 43 -5.75 -16.21 -1.69
C ARG A 43 -5.62 -17.02 -2.98
N HIS A 44 -4.94 -18.17 -2.91
CA HIS A 44 -4.67 -19.09 -4.01
C HIS A 44 -3.64 -18.61 -5.03
N TYR A 45 -2.98 -17.47 -4.82
CA TYR A 45 -1.98 -16.92 -5.74
C TYR A 45 -0.66 -16.68 -5.03
N ASP A 46 -0.22 -17.68 -4.26
CA ASP A 46 1.06 -17.64 -3.55
C ASP A 46 2.22 -17.31 -4.51
N ALA A 47 3.23 -16.64 -3.96
CA ALA A 47 4.41 -16.23 -4.70
C ALA A 47 5.69 -16.48 -3.92
N TRP A 48 6.79 -16.66 -4.64
CA TRP A 48 8.14 -16.54 -4.07
C TRP A 48 8.68 -15.14 -4.35
N VAL A 49 8.80 -14.33 -3.30
CA VAL A 49 9.26 -12.95 -3.40
C VAL A 49 10.76 -12.92 -3.08
N LYS A 50 11.55 -12.39 -4.03
CA LYS A 50 12.98 -12.14 -3.83
C LYS A 50 13.17 -11.04 -2.76
N PRO A 51 14.38 -10.82 -2.23
CA PRO A 51 14.60 -9.73 -1.30
C PRO A 51 14.06 -8.41 -1.84
N LEU A 52 13.23 -7.73 -1.03
CA LEU A 52 12.79 -6.38 -1.31
C LEU A 52 14.00 -5.47 -1.26
N GLN A 53 14.13 -4.56 -2.21
CA GLN A 53 15.23 -3.59 -2.28
C GLN A 53 14.66 -2.18 -2.16
N PHE A 54 15.31 -1.36 -1.36
CA PHE A 54 14.90 -0.01 -1.02
C PHE A 54 16.03 0.95 -1.30
N GLU A 55 15.68 2.16 -1.72
CA GLU A 55 16.60 3.28 -1.86
C GLU A 55 15.94 4.55 -1.33
N ALA A 56 16.61 5.20 -0.39
CA ALA A 56 16.40 6.59 -0.03
C ALA A 56 17.56 7.40 -0.62
N THR A 57 17.27 8.19 -1.66
CA THR A 57 18.27 8.84 -2.49
C THR A 57 19.08 9.83 -1.66
N GLY A 58 20.41 9.70 -1.72
CA GLY A 58 21.33 10.52 -0.94
C GLY A 58 21.52 10.08 0.52
N GLU A 59 20.77 9.08 0.99
CA GLU A 59 20.88 8.56 2.36
C GLU A 59 21.41 7.13 2.40
N ARG A 60 20.67 6.15 1.86
CA ARG A 60 21.07 4.73 1.83
C ARG A 60 20.22 3.88 0.91
N ALA A 61 20.80 2.75 0.51
CA ALA A 61 20.06 1.62 -0.05
C ALA A 61 20.15 0.42 0.91
N TRP A 62 19.10 -0.39 0.96
CA TRP A 62 19.06 -1.61 1.77
C TRP A 62 18.10 -2.65 1.19
N TRP A 63 18.07 -3.83 1.81
CA TRP A 63 17.18 -4.89 1.38
C TRP A 63 16.62 -5.68 2.55
N TRP A 64 15.53 -6.41 2.30
CA TRP A 64 14.88 -7.27 3.29
C TRP A 64 14.46 -8.61 2.67
N PRO A 65 14.80 -9.76 3.30
CA PRO A 65 14.37 -11.05 2.80
C PRO A 65 12.85 -11.24 2.99
N VAL A 66 12.16 -11.72 1.96
CA VAL A 66 10.70 -11.99 2.01
C VAL A 66 10.45 -13.50 1.90
N GLY A 67 10.78 -14.12 0.76
CA GLY A 67 10.62 -15.55 0.55
C GLY A 67 9.19 -15.93 0.16
N ILE A 68 8.67 -17.03 0.71
CA ILE A 68 7.32 -17.50 0.38
C ILE A 68 6.26 -16.57 0.97
N THR A 69 5.42 -16.01 0.13
CA THR A 69 4.31 -15.15 0.51
C THR A 69 3.03 -15.83 0.10
N GLY A 70 2.24 -16.20 1.10
CA GLY A 70 0.89 -16.71 0.93
C GLY A 70 -0.14 -15.70 1.42
N CYS A 71 -1.41 -16.09 1.27
CA CYS A 71 -2.61 -15.34 1.65
C CYS A 71 -2.46 -14.45 2.93
N CYS A 72 -3.03 -13.24 2.98
CA CYS A 72 -4.03 -12.67 2.06
C CYS A 72 -3.96 -11.15 1.95
N TRP A 73 -4.36 -10.58 0.81
CA TRP A 73 -4.68 -9.14 0.63
C TRP A 73 -5.64 -8.51 1.67
N LYS A 74 -6.36 -9.33 2.44
CA LYS A 74 -7.21 -8.87 3.57
C LYS A 74 -6.41 -8.48 4.82
N SER A 75 -5.10 -8.70 4.82
CA SER A 75 -4.20 -8.32 5.91
C SER A 75 -2.93 -7.71 5.33
N PRO A 76 -2.07 -7.11 6.16
CA PRO A 76 -0.80 -6.58 5.71
C PRO A 76 0.13 -7.62 5.04
N GLY A 77 -0.18 -8.91 5.11
CA GLY A 77 0.65 -9.99 4.58
C GLY A 77 1.81 -10.36 5.51
N THR A 78 2.74 -11.17 4.99
CA THR A 78 3.91 -11.66 5.72
C THR A 78 5.20 -11.25 5.01
N GLY A 79 6.24 -10.97 5.80
CA GLY A 79 7.52 -10.50 5.29
C GLY A 79 7.54 -9.01 4.95
N GLY A 80 8.73 -8.51 4.65
CA GLY A 80 9.04 -7.08 4.51
C GLY A 80 9.72 -6.49 5.73
N GLY A 81 10.33 -5.31 5.55
CA GLY A 81 11.25 -4.69 6.49
C GLY A 81 10.89 -3.26 6.85
N GLU A 82 11.65 -2.69 7.77
CA GLU A 82 11.45 -1.32 8.22
C GLU A 82 11.69 -0.30 7.09
N LEU A 83 10.87 0.76 7.08
CA LEU A 83 10.97 1.92 6.21
C LEU A 83 11.63 3.08 6.96
N ALA A 84 12.87 2.87 7.39
CA ALA A 84 13.70 3.88 8.04
C ALA A 84 15.07 3.94 7.34
N PRO A 85 15.37 5.04 6.61
CA PRO A 85 14.49 6.16 6.26
C PRO A 85 13.32 5.74 5.34
N MET A 86 12.38 6.66 5.07
CA MET A 86 11.36 6.44 4.04
C MET A 86 12.02 6.43 2.65
N PRO A 87 11.78 5.42 1.81
CA PRO A 87 12.45 5.29 0.53
C PRO A 87 11.76 6.08 -0.59
N ASP A 88 12.54 6.59 -1.53
CA ASP A 88 12.09 7.10 -2.82
C ASP A 88 11.79 5.95 -3.78
N TYR A 89 12.53 4.84 -3.69
CA TYR A 89 12.36 3.70 -4.59
C TYR A 89 12.24 2.38 -3.84
N VAL A 90 11.33 1.54 -4.31
CA VAL A 90 11.21 0.15 -3.88
C VAL A 90 11.18 -0.75 -5.10
N HIS A 91 12.16 -1.65 -5.19
CA HIS A 91 12.22 -2.67 -6.22
C HIS A 91 11.76 -4.02 -5.67
N ILE A 92 10.80 -4.62 -6.37
CA ILE A 92 10.20 -5.90 -6.02
C ILE A 92 10.27 -6.85 -7.21
N THR A 93 10.74 -8.06 -6.97
CA THR A 93 10.75 -9.16 -7.94
C THR A 93 10.14 -10.40 -7.30
N TRP A 94 9.29 -11.10 -8.02
CA TRP A 94 8.66 -12.32 -7.52
C TRP A 94 8.42 -13.34 -8.62
N PHE A 95 8.30 -14.60 -8.22
CA PHE A 95 7.82 -15.71 -9.04
C PHE A 95 6.39 -16.06 -8.62
N SER A 96 5.45 -16.00 -9.57
CA SER A 96 4.06 -16.39 -9.37
C SER A 96 3.93 -17.90 -9.57
N PHE A 97 3.56 -18.64 -8.52
CA PHE A 97 3.39 -20.10 -8.64
C PHE A 97 2.21 -20.47 -9.54
N ALA A 98 1.13 -19.67 -9.53
CA ALA A 98 -0.03 -19.91 -10.39
C ALA A 98 0.31 -19.79 -11.88
N GLU A 99 1.20 -18.86 -12.22
CA GLU A 99 1.51 -18.50 -13.61
C GLU A 99 2.81 -19.12 -14.11
N GLN A 100 3.62 -19.70 -13.22
CA GLN A 100 4.99 -20.13 -13.51
C GLN A 100 5.81 -19.03 -14.20
N GLN A 101 5.60 -17.78 -13.77
CA GLN A 101 6.15 -16.58 -14.39
C GLN A 101 6.73 -15.64 -13.34
N SER A 102 7.92 -15.12 -13.62
CA SER A 102 8.55 -14.06 -12.82
C SER A 102 8.18 -12.67 -13.30
N TYR A 103 8.04 -11.76 -12.35
CA TYR A 103 7.71 -10.36 -12.57
C TYR A 103 8.66 -9.46 -11.80
N THR A 104 8.88 -8.25 -12.32
CA THR A 104 9.58 -7.21 -11.57
C THR A 104 8.93 -5.83 -11.72
N ARG A 105 9.02 -5.03 -10.66
CA ARG A 105 8.61 -3.62 -10.66
C ARG A 105 9.55 -2.77 -9.81
N LEU A 106 9.98 -1.63 -10.37
CA LEU A 106 10.47 -0.49 -9.61
C LEU A 106 9.30 0.45 -9.33
N VAL A 107 9.02 0.69 -8.05
CA VAL A 107 8.03 1.67 -7.59
C VAL A 107 8.76 2.92 -7.17
N HIS A 108 8.31 4.07 -7.67
CA HIS A 108 8.81 5.39 -7.28
C HIS A 108 7.78 6.05 -6.36
N ILE A 109 8.23 6.48 -5.19
CA ILE A 109 7.51 7.24 -4.18
C ILE A 109 8.01 8.68 -4.30
N PRO A 110 7.30 9.56 -5.03
CA PRO A 110 7.83 10.88 -5.38
C PRO A 110 7.95 11.83 -4.20
N ASP A 111 7.19 11.58 -3.13
CA ASP A 111 7.21 12.34 -1.89
C ASP A 111 7.12 11.38 -0.70
N PRO A 112 8.26 10.84 -0.24
CA PRO A 112 8.31 9.88 0.86
C PRO A 112 7.76 10.46 2.18
N GLU A 113 7.94 11.75 2.39
CA GLU A 113 7.49 12.46 3.59
C GLU A 113 5.97 12.65 3.58
N ALA A 114 5.37 13.06 2.45
CA ALA A 114 3.91 13.12 2.34
C ALA A 114 3.26 11.73 2.46
N LEU A 115 3.92 10.68 1.95
CA LEU A 115 3.45 9.31 2.19
C LEU A 115 3.48 8.98 3.69
N ARG A 116 4.58 9.29 4.38
CA ARG A 116 4.70 9.10 5.84
C ARG A 116 3.61 9.87 6.60
N GLU A 117 3.35 11.12 6.25
CA GLU A 117 2.30 11.93 6.86
C GLU A 117 0.90 11.33 6.66
N ARG A 118 0.62 10.74 5.49
CA ARG A 118 -0.62 9.99 5.24
C ARG A 118 -0.67 8.70 6.07
N MET A 119 0.46 8.02 6.24
CA MET A 119 0.57 6.84 7.12
C MET A 119 0.36 7.21 8.60
N GLU A 120 0.78 8.41 9.02
CA GLU A 120 0.62 8.92 10.38
C GLU A 120 -0.85 9.21 10.74
N GLN A 121 -1.72 9.44 9.74
CA GLN A 121 -3.12 9.78 9.99
C GLN A 121 -3.85 8.68 10.77
N PRO A 122 -4.65 9.04 11.79
CA PRO A 122 -5.34 8.07 12.61
C PRO A 122 -6.32 7.25 11.77
N ALA A 123 -6.31 5.94 12.02
CA ALA A 123 -7.25 5.00 11.46
C ALA A 123 -7.94 4.23 12.59
N PRO A 124 -9.29 4.29 12.67
CA PRO A 124 -10.04 3.55 13.67
C PRO A 124 -9.92 2.04 13.39
N VAL A 125 -9.59 1.27 14.43
CA VAL A 125 -9.53 -0.19 14.38
C VAL A 125 -10.14 -0.79 15.64
N HIS A 126 -10.92 -1.86 15.48
CA HIS A 126 -11.46 -2.59 16.62
C HIS A 126 -10.44 -3.61 17.13
N LYS A 127 -9.98 -3.43 18.38
CA LYS A 127 -9.05 -4.34 19.03
C LYS A 127 -9.57 -4.68 20.42
N TRP A 128 -9.69 -5.98 20.72
CA TRP A 128 -10.15 -6.48 22.02
C TRP A 128 -11.48 -5.86 22.49
N GLY A 129 -12.42 -5.68 21.55
CA GLY A 129 -13.75 -5.11 21.83
C GLY A 129 -13.77 -3.59 22.06
N LYS A 130 -12.66 -2.88 21.82
CA LYS A 130 -12.57 -1.43 21.94
C LYS A 130 -12.11 -0.79 20.63
N LEU A 131 -12.56 0.43 20.39
CA LEU A 131 -12.10 1.25 19.28
C LEU A 131 -10.78 1.93 19.64
N HIS A 132 -9.78 1.77 18.79
CA HIS A 132 -8.49 2.45 18.90
C HIS A 132 -8.23 3.24 17.63
N ASN A 133 -7.69 4.45 17.76
CA ASN A 133 -7.08 5.14 16.63
C ASN A 133 -5.61 4.75 16.59
N LEU A 134 -5.12 4.25 15.47
CA LEU A 134 -3.72 3.89 15.25
C LEU A 134 -3.26 4.42 13.89
N PRO A 135 -1.96 4.71 13.70
CA PRO A 135 -1.44 5.09 12.39
C PRO A 135 -1.51 3.89 11.45
N ARG A 136 -1.47 4.15 10.14
CA ARG A 136 -1.37 3.15 9.08
C ARG A 136 0.09 2.78 8.83
N TYR A 137 0.69 2.13 9.82
CA TYR A 137 2.13 1.88 9.90
C TYR A 137 2.69 0.83 8.90
N ASN A 138 1.88 0.26 8.00
CA ASN A 138 2.36 -0.61 6.93
C ASN A 138 2.13 0.01 5.55
N LEU A 139 3.16 0.02 4.72
CA LEU A 139 3.08 0.15 3.27
C LEU A 139 3.08 -1.26 2.67
N VAL A 140 1.95 -1.69 2.15
CA VAL A 140 1.75 -3.07 1.67
C VAL A 140 1.83 -3.11 0.15
N PHE A 141 2.68 -3.99 -0.36
CA PHE A 141 2.80 -4.34 -1.77
C PHE A 141 1.94 -5.55 -2.06
N GLY A 142 0.74 -5.31 -2.59
CA GLY A 142 -0.19 -6.32 -3.07
C GLY A 142 0.22 -6.86 -4.44
N LEU A 143 0.72 -8.09 -4.49
CA LEU A 143 1.08 -8.77 -5.72
C LEU A 143 -0.07 -9.64 -6.22
N ALA A 144 -0.66 -9.30 -7.36
CA ALA A 144 -1.75 -10.03 -7.98
C ALA A 144 -1.35 -10.68 -9.32
N PRO A 145 -2.09 -11.71 -9.75
CA PRO A 145 -1.95 -12.33 -11.07
C PRO A 145 -1.79 -11.34 -12.23
N GLY A 146 -1.02 -11.75 -13.22
CA GLY A 146 -0.75 -10.95 -14.41
C GLY A 146 0.22 -9.81 -14.17
N GLY A 147 0.92 -9.76 -13.04
CA GLY A 147 1.90 -8.71 -12.74
C GLY A 147 1.30 -7.43 -12.17
N THR A 148 0.10 -7.47 -11.59
CA THR A 148 -0.51 -6.29 -10.96
C THR A 148 0.10 -6.06 -9.59
N VAL A 149 0.50 -4.81 -9.31
CA VAL A 149 1.00 -4.38 -7.99
C VAL A 149 0.11 -3.27 -7.46
N VAL A 150 -0.52 -3.47 -6.30
CA VAL A 150 -1.33 -2.44 -5.63
C VAL A 150 -0.64 -2.07 -4.33
N LEU A 151 -0.44 -0.77 -4.11
CA LEU A 151 0.12 -0.24 -2.88
C LEU A 151 -0.98 0.25 -1.96
N TRP A 152 -0.94 -0.20 -0.70
CA TRP A 152 -1.82 0.31 0.34
C TRP A 152 -1.03 0.83 1.53
N ILE A 153 -1.53 1.89 2.16
CA ILE A 153 -1.19 2.19 3.54
C ILE A 153 -2.26 1.58 4.44
N MET A 154 -1.87 0.85 5.49
CA MET A 154 -2.81 0.26 6.43
C MET A 154 -2.18 -0.08 7.79
N ASN A 155 -3.00 -0.15 8.84
CA ASN A 155 -2.66 -0.98 10.00
C ASN A 155 -3.27 -2.38 9.84
N TRP A 156 -4.54 -2.44 9.47
CA TRP A 156 -5.37 -3.62 9.25
C TRP A 156 -6.10 -3.48 7.92
N GLY A 157 -6.56 -4.60 7.35
CA GLY A 157 -7.23 -4.60 6.04
C GLY A 157 -8.43 -3.64 5.95
N GLU A 158 -9.20 -3.47 7.03
CA GLU A 158 -10.34 -2.52 7.10
C GLU A 158 -9.94 -1.05 7.01
N THR A 159 -8.68 -0.72 7.29
CA THR A 159 -8.14 0.64 7.28
C THR A 159 -7.39 0.98 5.99
N ALA A 160 -7.32 0.02 5.06
CA ALA A 160 -6.51 0.12 3.86
C ALA A 160 -6.94 1.29 2.98
N ILE A 161 -5.95 2.08 2.55
CA ILE A 161 -6.12 3.13 1.55
C ILE A 161 -5.16 2.82 0.42
N GLU A 162 -5.68 2.69 -0.80
CA GLU A 162 -4.86 2.54 -2.00
C GLU A 162 -4.10 3.84 -2.26
N VAL A 163 -2.78 3.75 -2.40
CA VAL A 163 -1.90 4.90 -2.65
C VAL A 163 -1.16 4.78 -3.98
N GLY A 164 -1.31 3.65 -4.67
CA GLY A 164 -0.76 3.47 -6.01
C GLY A 164 -1.12 2.12 -6.61
N ARG A 165 -1.10 2.06 -7.94
CA ARG A 165 -1.37 0.86 -8.70
C ARG A 165 -0.48 0.82 -9.93
N TYR A 166 0.18 -0.32 -10.14
CA TYR A 166 1.24 -0.46 -11.12
C TYR A 166 1.13 -1.79 -11.86
N LYS A 167 1.74 -1.81 -13.04
CA LYS A 167 1.98 -3.03 -13.80
C LYS A 167 3.46 -3.37 -13.78
N ALA A 168 3.78 -4.56 -13.30
CA ALA A 168 5.10 -5.16 -13.40
C ALA A 168 5.35 -5.70 -14.81
N VAL A 169 6.61 -5.79 -15.17
CA VAL A 169 7.03 -6.42 -16.42
C VAL A 169 7.36 -7.88 -16.18
N LYS A 170 7.06 -8.73 -17.16
CA LYS A 170 7.54 -10.11 -17.19
C LYS A 170 9.05 -10.10 -17.38
N ILE A 171 9.74 -10.98 -16.69
CA ILE A 171 11.17 -11.22 -16.88
C ILE A 171 11.40 -12.69 -17.21
N ASP A 172 12.60 -12.99 -17.68
CA ASP A 172 13.01 -14.38 -17.89
C ASP A 172 12.85 -15.18 -16.59
N THR A 173 12.38 -16.41 -16.73
CA THR A 173 11.92 -17.23 -15.62
C THR A 173 12.61 -18.58 -15.67
N HIS A 174 13.02 -19.04 -14.50
CA HIS A 174 13.63 -20.34 -14.27
C HIS A 174 12.72 -21.16 -13.32
N PRO A 175 11.58 -21.71 -13.79
CA PRO A 175 10.64 -22.44 -12.94
C PRO A 175 11.28 -23.64 -12.23
N GLU A 176 12.33 -24.21 -12.81
CA GLU A 176 13.11 -25.32 -12.25
C GLU A 176 13.70 -25.01 -10.87
N TYR A 177 13.96 -23.73 -10.55
CA TYR A 177 14.43 -23.33 -9.22
C TYR A 177 13.33 -23.38 -8.15
N TYR A 178 12.08 -23.53 -8.59
CA TYR A 178 10.89 -23.50 -7.74
C TYR A 178 10.10 -24.82 -7.73
N GLU A 179 10.55 -25.84 -8.47
CA GLU A 179 9.82 -27.11 -8.71
C GLU A 179 9.13 -27.68 -7.47
N LYS A 180 9.88 -28.01 -6.41
CA LYS A 180 9.31 -28.57 -5.16
C LYS A 180 8.29 -27.65 -4.47
N ARG A 181 8.47 -26.33 -4.57
CA ARG A 181 7.53 -25.36 -4.00
C ARG A 181 6.29 -25.24 -4.88
N THR A 182 6.45 -25.29 -6.21
CA THR A 182 5.36 -25.35 -7.16
C THR A 182 4.51 -26.60 -6.94
N GLU A 183 5.13 -27.78 -6.78
CA GLU A 183 4.41 -29.03 -6.50
C GLU A 183 3.53 -28.92 -5.25
N ARG A 184 4.11 -28.42 -4.16
CA ARG A 184 3.37 -28.18 -2.92
C ARG A 184 2.23 -27.18 -3.12
N TYR A 185 2.50 -26.06 -3.78
CA TYR A 185 1.50 -25.05 -4.07
C TYR A 185 0.33 -25.61 -4.90
N LEU A 186 0.62 -26.42 -5.92
CA LEU A 186 -0.38 -27.05 -6.79
C LEU A 186 -1.16 -28.14 -6.06
N SER A 187 -0.54 -28.85 -5.11
CA SER A 187 -1.26 -29.76 -4.21
C SER A 187 -2.32 -29.01 -3.40
N ASP A 188 -1.99 -27.81 -2.90
CA ASP A 188 -2.86 -27.03 -2.02
C ASP A 188 -3.91 -26.19 -2.81
N ASN A 189 -3.57 -25.73 -4.02
CA ASN A 189 -4.37 -24.73 -4.77
C ASN A 189 -4.76 -25.16 -6.20
N GLY A 190 -4.26 -26.30 -6.70
CA GLY A 190 -4.46 -26.71 -8.09
C GLY A 190 -5.93 -26.94 -8.46
N ALA A 191 -6.74 -27.47 -7.52
CA ALA A 191 -8.19 -27.62 -7.73
C ALA A 191 -8.88 -26.27 -7.97
N TYR A 192 -8.53 -25.25 -7.19
CA TYR A 192 -9.05 -23.88 -7.35
C TYR A 192 -8.66 -23.31 -8.72
N LEU A 193 -7.41 -23.46 -9.13
CA LEU A 193 -6.95 -22.98 -10.44
C LEU A 193 -7.65 -23.69 -11.59
N LYS A 194 -7.95 -24.99 -11.46
CA LYS A 194 -8.67 -25.75 -12.49
C LYS A 194 -10.13 -25.29 -12.61
N GLU A 195 -10.77 -24.99 -11.49
CA GLU A 195 -12.17 -24.56 -11.46
C GLU A 195 -12.36 -23.11 -11.92
N HIS A 196 -11.48 -22.21 -11.48
CA HIS A 196 -11.67 -20.77 -11.66
C HIS A 196 -10.70 -20.13 -12.64
N GLY A 197 -9.64 -20.82 -13.05
CA GLY A 197 -8.57 -20.24 -13.87
C GLY A 197 -7.78 -19.12 -13.18
N LEU A 198 -7.00 -18.39 -13.97
CA LEU A 198 -6.31 -17.19 -13.52
C LEU A 198 -7.29 -16.00 -13.55
N GLN A 199 -7.57 -15.43 -12.39
CA GLN A 199 -8.52 -14.33 -12.23
C GLN A 199 -7.85 -12.98 -12.56
N LEU A 200 -7.43 -12.74 -13.80
CA LEU A 200 -6.56 -11.59 -14.14
C LEU A 200 -7.22 -10.21 -13.93
N ASP A 201 -8.54 -10.11 -14.13
CA ASP A 201 -9.27 -8.83 -14.13
C ASP A 201 -9.93 -8.46 -12.79
N ARG A 202 -9.66 -9.24 -11.74
CA ARG A 202 -10.34 -9.11 -10.44
C ARG A 202 -9.75 -8.02 -9.52
N TRP A 203 -8.54 -7.54 -9.82
CA TRP A 203 -7.65 -6.93 -8.83
C TRP A 203 -7.52 -5.42 -8.95
#